data_AF-A0A317JAW4-F1
#
_entry.id   AF-A0A317JAW4-F1
#
_cell.length_a   1.000
_cell.length_b   1.000
_cell.length_c   1.000
_cell.angle_alpha   90.00
_cell.angle_beta   90.00
_cell.angle_gamma   90.00
#
_symmetry.space_group_name_H-M   'P 1'
#
loop_
_entity.id
_entity.type
_entity.pdbx_description
1 polymer ?
#
loop_
_entity_poly.entity_id
_entity_poly.type
_entity_poly.pdbx_seq_one_letter_code
_entity_poly.pdbx_strand_id
1 'polypeptide(L)'
;MNENGNGIVSGVGFNYAGLMTSMTFNTFSETRTYDPTMLQLTHLTTRQSPSNNAVVDMGYSYTAGQNNGRISQSTDGILGETVNYTYDSLNRLLTAQATNGSWGNSYVYDGFGNLTNKNVTVGSAPMLNQPHDPATNRPTGQSWDANANAPDGDFGVENRVVYSNGTNFTWDPYGKKVAEAPFTTEKIRRTE
;
A
#
# COMPACT_ATOMS: atom_id res chain seq x y z
N MET A 1 -20.53 16.02 -5.54
CA MET A 1 -21.89 15.60 -5.98
C MET A 1 -21.70 14.67 -7.16
N ASN A 2 -22.46 13.59 -7.28
CA ASN A 2 -22.50 12.87 -8.55
C ASN A 2 -23.36 13.64 -9.56
N GLU A 3 -23.34 13.16 -10.79
CA GLU A 3 -24.07 13.69 -11.95
C GLU A 3 -25.60 13.75 -11.73
N ASN A 4 -26.09 13.07 -10.69
CA ASN A 4 -27.51 12.98 -10.31
C ASN A 4 -27.87 13.81 -9.06
N GLY A 5 -26.99 14.71 -8.58
CA GLY A 5 -27.27 15.56 -7.42
C GLY A 5 -27.30 14.85 -6.06
N ASN A 6 -26.93 13.56 -6.02
CA ASN A 6 -26.83 12.83 -4.76
C ASN A 6 -25.46 13.08 -4.12
N GLY A 7 -25.46 13.38 -2.83
CA GLY A 7 -24.23 13.49 -2.05
C GLY A 7 -23.55 12.12 -1.96
N ILE A 8 -22.41 11.95 -2.64
CA ILE A 8 -21.62 10.71 -2.59
C ILE A 8 -21.15 10.43 -1.15
N VAL A 9 -20.92 11.51 -0.40
CA VAL A 9 -20.50 11.50 1.01
C VAL A 9 -21.36 12.50 1.79
N SER A 10 -21.73 12.15 3.01
CA SER A 10 -22.44 12.99 3.98
C SER A 10 -22.03 12.62 5.42
N GLY A 11 -22.53 13.34 6.43
CA GLY A 11 -22.29 12.98 7.83
C GLY A 11 -20.83 13.00 8.28
N VAL A 12 -20.01 13.84 7.63
CA VAL A 12 -18.57 13.92 7.92
C VAL A 12 -18.37 14.64 9.25
N GLY A 13 -17.82 13.93 10.23
CA GLY A 13 -17.45 14.44 11.55
C GLY A 13 -15.95 14.62 11.67
N PHE A 14 -15.51 15.57 12.48
CA PHE A 14 -14.10 15.81 12.78
C PHE A 14 -13.89 15.97 14.29
N ASN A 15 -12.70 15.59 14.78
CA ASN A 15 -12.27 15.94 16.13
C ASN A 15 -11.68 17.36 16.18
N TYR A 16 -11.24 17.79 17.37
CA TYR A 16 -10.67 19.13 17.58
C TYR A 16 -9.39 19.42 16.78
N ALA A 17 -8.68 18.38 16.33
CA ALA A 17 -7.48 18.49 15.51
C ALA A 17 -7.79 18.42 14.00
N GLY A 18 -9.07 18.40 13.62
CA GLY A 18 -9.49 18.29 12.22
C GLY A 18 -9.34 16.89 11.63
N LEU A 19 -9.15 15.85 12.46
CA LEU A 19 -9.12 14.47 12.00
C LEU A 19 -10.55 13.94 11.86
N MET A 20 -10.84 13.30 10.73
CA MET A 20 -12.18 12.76 10.43
C MET A 20 -12.54 11.63 11.40
N THR A 21 -13.66 11.76 12.11
CA THR A 21 -14.15 10.77 13.09
C THR A 21 -15.31 9.93 12.56
N SER A 22 -16.06 10.46 11.59
CA SER A 22 -17.16 9.72 10.95
C SER A 22 -17.36 10.19 9.52
N MET A 23 -17.91 9.32 8.67
CA MET A 23 -18.54 9.71 7.40
C MET A 23 -19.56 8.66 6.96
N THR A 24 -20.51 9.06 6.12
CA THR A 24 -21.45 8.17 5.45
C THR A 24 -21.28 8.31 3.95
N PHE A 25 -21.14 7.21 3.23
CA PHE A 25 -21.02 7.20 1.77
C PHE A 25 -21.78 6.02 1.19
N ASN A 26 -22.57 6.26 0.14
CA ASN A 26 -23.50 5.27 -0.40
C ASN A 26 -24.36 4.64 0.72
N THR A 27 -24.23 3.33 0.94
CA THR A 27 -24.90 2.57 2.00
C THR A 27 -23.98 2.23 3.16
N PHE A 28 -22.83 2.89 3.32
CA PHE A 28 -21.86 2.61 4.37
C PHE A 28 -21.69 3.79 5.33
N SER A 29 -21.46 3.49 6.60
CA SER A 29 -20.98 4.43 7.61
C SER A 29 -19.59 3.99 8.09
N GLU A 30 -18.65 4.91 8.08
CA GLU A 30 -17.30 4.72 8.60
C GLU A 30 -17.12 5.54 9.88
N THR A 31 -16.48 4.95 10.88
CA THR A 31 -16.08 5.59 12.12
C THR A 31 -14.60 5.39 12.35
N ARG A 32 -13.92 6.43 12.83
CA ARG A 32 -12.50 6.43 13.18
C ARG A 32 -12.31 6.91 14.61
N THR A 33 -11.46 6.21 15.36
CA THR A 33 -11.01 6.67 16.68
C THR A 33 -9.50 6.87 16.69
N TYR A 34 -9.06 7.77 17.54
CA TYR A 34 -7.67 8.20 17.60
C TYR A 34 -7.17 8.18 19.04
N ASP A 35 -5.88 7.91 19.21
CA ASP A 35 -5.19 8.13 20.47
C ASP A 35 -5.26 9.62 20.85
N PRO A 36 -5.67 9.98 22.08
CA PRO A 36 -5.88 11.38 22.44
C PRO A 36 -4.58 12.18 22.59
N THR A 37 -3.41 11.53 22.66
CA THR A 37 -2.12 12.20 22.90
C THR A 37 -1.35 12.45 21.61
N MET A 38 -1.23 11.44 20.76
CA MET A 38 -0.47 11.49 19.51
C MET A 38 -1.36 11.57 18.28
N LEU A 39 -2.69 11.54 18.45
CA LEU A 39 -3.67 11.66 17.37
C LEU A 39 -3.53 10.57 16.30
N GLN A 40 -3.02 9.41 16.69
CA GLN A 40 -2.82 8.25 15.83
C GLN A 40 -4.10 7.44 15.73
N LEU A 41 -4.45 6.95 14.53
CA LEU A 41 -5.64 6.12 14.34
C LEU A 41 -5.51 4.84 15.16
N THR A 42 -6.49 4.56 16.03
CA THR A 42 -6.52 3.36 16.88
C THR A 42 -7.60 2.38 16.44
N HIS A 43 -8.66 2.85 15.77
CA HIS A 43 -9.71 1.97 15.27
C HIS A 43 -10.40 2.56 14.05
N LEU A 44 -10.70 1.71 13.06
CA LEU A 44 -11.48 2.02 11.87
C LEU A 44 -12.56 0.96 11.71
N THR A 45 -13.82 1.36 11.76
CA THR A 45 -14.95 0.46 11.48
C THR A 45 -15.79 1.02 10.34
N THR A 46 -16.11 0.18 9.35
CA THR A 46 -17.11 0.51 8.32
C THR A 46 -18.27 -0.47 8.43
N ARG A 47 -19.50 0.05 8.49
CA ARG A 47 -20.72 -0.76 8.60
C ARG A 47 -21.66 -0.48 7.43
N GLN A 48 -22.27 -1.52 6.91
CA GLN A 48 -23.27 -1.41 5.85
C GLN A 48 -24.65 -1.13 6.45
N SER A 49 -25.39 -0.18 5.89
CA SER A 49 -26.80 0.07 6.15
C SER A 49 -27.67 -0.65 5.11
N PRO A 50 -28.82 -1.23 5.51
CA PRO A 50 -29.40 -1.24 6.84
C PRO A 50 -28.95 -2.41 7.74
N SER A 51 -28.12 -3.34 7.23
CA SER A 51 -27.76 -4.58 7.95
C SER A 51 -26.94 -4.36 9.23
N ASN A 52 -26.28 -3.21 9.34
CA ASN A 52 -25.31 -2.85 10.37
C ASN A 52 -24.12 -3.83 10.48
N ASN A 53 -23.90 -4.64 9.44
CA ASN A 53 -22.78 -5.58 9.38
C ASN A 53 -21.46 -4.80 9.21
N ALA A 54 -20.46 -5.14 10.01
CA ALA A 54 -19.10 -4.62 9.81
C ALA A 54 -18.51 -5.25 8.54
N VAL A 55 -18.02 -4.40 7.64
CA VAL A 55 -17.29 -4.79 6.42
C VAL A 55 -15.82 -4.40 6.48
N VAL A 56 -15.47 -3.51 7.41
CA VAL A 56 -14.10 -3.24 7.85
C VAL A 56 -14.15 -3.11 9.37
N ASP A 57 -13.22 -3.74 10.08
CA ASP A 57 -13.04 -3.54 11.52
C ASP A 57 -11.56 -3.71 11.89
N MET A 58 -10.79 -2.62 11.81
CA MET A 58 -9.33 -2.65 11.98
C MET A 58 -8.91 -1.88 13.22
N GLY A 59 -8.33 -2.58 14.19
CA GLY A 59 -7.70 -2.01 15.38
C GLY A 59 -6.18 -1.87 15.22
N TYR A 60 -5.61 -0.81 15.79
CA TYR A 60 -4.18 -0.54 15.78
C TYR A 60 -3.68 -0.17 17.17
N SER A 61 -2.66 -0.88 17.62
CA SER A 61 -1.95 -0.61 18.86
C SER A 61 -0.56 -0.07 18.57
N TYR A 62 -0.08 0.82 19.43
CA TYR A 62 1.24 1.43 19.36
C TYR A 62 2.03 1.13 20.64
N THR A 63 3.36 1.18 20.58
CA THR A 63 4.23 0.89 21.72
C THR A 63 3.97 1.87 22.86
N ALA A 64 3.57 1.39 24.04
CA ALA A 64 3.40 2.25 25.22
C ALA A 64 4.74 2.81 25.72
N GLY A 65 4.75 4.08 26.13
CA GLY A 65 5.93 4.76 26.72
C GLY A 65 7.07 5.10 25.75
N GLN A 66 7.21 4.36 24.64
CA GLN A 66 8.18 4.59 23.57
C GLN A 66 7.47 4.65 22.20
N ASN A 67 6.29 5.26 22.17
CA ASN A 67 5.51 5.41 20.95
C ASN A 67 6.23 6.35 19.97
N ASN A 68 6.80 5.77 18.91
CA ASN A 68 7.44 6.49 17.81
C ASN A 68 6.56 6.55 16.55
N GLY A 69 5.26 6.28 16.69
CA GLY A 69 4.29 6.26 15.59
C GLY A 69 4.20 4.96 14.81
N ARG A 70 4.95 3.92 15.19
CA ARG A 70 4.86 2.61 14.56
C ARG A 70 3.79 1.75 15.24
N ILE A 71 2.99 1.08 14.42
CA ILE A 71 2.00 0.12 14.87
C ILE A 71 2.72 -1.11 15.41
N SER A 72 2.57 -1.43 16.69
CA SER A 72 3.14 -2.64 17.28
C SER A 72 2.25 -3.87 17.07
N GLN A 73 0.96 -3.65 16.85
CA GLN A 73 -0.02 -4.71 16.59
C GLN A 73 -1.21 -4.18 15.81
N SER A 74 -1.77 -5.00 14.92
CA SER A 74 -3.08 -4.77 14.32
C SER A 74 -4.03 -5.92 14.60
N THR A 75 -5.32 -5.63 14.67
CA THR A 75 -6.39 -6.63 14.80
C THR A 75 -7.42 -6.41 13.69
N ASP A 76 -7.76 -7.47 12.96
CA ASP A 76 -8.94 -7.53 12.12
C ASP A 76 -10.08 -8.16 12.94
N GLY A 77 -11.05 -7.36 13.34
CA GLY A 77 -12.20 -7.79 14.15
C GLY A 77 -13.21 -8.65 13.38
N ILE A 78 -13.17 -8.65 12.05
CA ILE A 78 -14.04 -9.47 11.20
C ILE A 78 -13.45 -10.86 11.04
N LEU A 79 -12.15 -10.94 10.73
CA LEU A 79 -11.44 -12.21 10.57
C LEU A 79 -10.96 -12.79 11.90
N GLY A 80 -10.96 -12.00 12.97
CA GLY A 80 -10.41 -12.39 14.28
C GLY A 80 -8.88 -12.55 14.26
N GLU A 81 -8.20 -11.96 13.28
CA GLU A 81 -6.74 -12.05 13.16
C GLU A 81 -6.09 -10.95 13.98
N THR A 82 -5.05 -11.29 14.74
CA THR A 82 -4.17 -10.29 15.37
C THR A 82 -2.75 -10.54 14.91
N VAL A 83 -2.07 -9.47 14.48
CA VAL A 83 -0.71 -9.53 13.95
C VAL A 83 0.19 -8.63 14.79
N ASN A 84 1.28 -9.17 15.30
CA ASN A 84 2.31 -8.41 16.01
C ASN A 84 3.42 -8.01 15.05
N TYR A 85 3.93 -6.78 15.23
CA TYR A 85 5.01 -6.21 14.45
C TYR A 85 6.17 -5.81 15.33
N THR A 86 7.39 -6.07 14.85
CA THR A 86 8.61 -5.52 15.47
C THR A 86 9.41 -4.76 14.44
N TYR A 87 10.31 -3.92 14.93
CA TYR A 87 11.11 -3.03 14.10
C TYR A 87 12.58 -3.08 14.51
N ASP A 88 13.47 -2.88 13.55
CA ASP A 88 14.88 -2.66 13.83
C ASP A 88 15.14 -1.22 14.32
N SER A 89 16.39 -0.92 14.67
CA SER A 89 16.80 0.40 15.18
C SER A 89 16.66 1.53 14.15
N LEU A 90 16.49 1.21 12.86
CA LEU A 90 16.24 2.16 11.78
C LEU A 90 14.74 2.30 11.47
N ASN A 91 13.88 1.74 12.33
CA ASN A 91 12.42 1.70 12.17
C ASN A 91 11.97 0.96 10.91
N ARG A 92 12.71 -0.04 10.43
CA ARG A 92 12.26 -0.94 9.35
C ARG A 92 11.58 -2.16 9.95
N LEU A 93 10.59 -2.73 9.26
CA LEU A 93 9.83 -3.88 9.75
C LEU A 93 10.76 -5.07 9.92
N LEU A 94 10.92 -5.60 11.13
CA LEU A 94 11.81 -6.73 11.41
C LEU A 94 11.04 -8.04 11.42
N THR A 95 9.84 -8.06 12.03
CA THR A 95 8.94 -9.21 12.01
C THR A 95 7.49 -8.81 11.85
N ALA A 96 6.70 -9.70 11.25
CA ALA A 96 5.24 -9.66 11.27
C ALA A 96 4.74 -11.09 11.51
N GLN A 97 3.88 -11.29 12.50
CA GLN A 97 3.43 -12.63 12.88
C GLN A 97 1.99 -12.60 13.41
N ALA A 98 1.14 -13.48 12.87
CA ALA A 98 -0.18 -13.71 13.41
C ALA A 98 -0.09 -14.42 14.78
N THR A 99 -0.82 -13.92 15.78
CA THR A 99 -0.78 -14.45 17.16
C THR A 99 -1.29 -15.88 17.28
N ASN A 100 -2.15 -16.30 16.34
CA ASN A 100 -2.62 -17.67 16.23
C ASN A 100 -1.59 -18.64 15.61
N GLY A 101 -0.41 -18.14 15.20
CA GLY A 101 0.66 -18.94 14.60
C GLY A 101 0.39 -19.42 13.17
N SER A 102 -0.68 -18.94 12.52
CA SER A 102 -1.02 -19.34 11.14
C SER A 102 0.03 -18.94 10.12
N TRP A 103 0.70 -17.80 10.34
CA TRP A 103 1.81 -17.33 9.53
C TRP A 103 2.73 -16.38 10.32
N GLY A 104 3.98 -16.28 9.87
CA GLY A 104 4.90 -15.25 10.32
C GLY A 104 6.10 -15.12 9.40
N ASN A 105 6.61 -13.89 9.27
CA ASN A 105 7.79 -13.56 8.49
C ASN A 105 8.78 -12.73 9.32
N SER A 106 10.07 -12.97 9.09
CA SER A 106 11.13 -12.01 9.37
C SER A 106 11.62 -11.37 8.08
N TYR A 107 12.06 -10.12 8.19
CA TYR A 107 12.47 -9.30 7.05
C TYR A 107 13.94 -8.92 7.23
N VAL A 108 14.74 -9.19 6.19
CA VAL A 108 16.19 -8.93 6.20
C VAL A 108 16.49 -7.85 5.18
N TYR A 109 17.30 -6.89 5.60
CA TYR A 109 17.72 -5.77 4.77
C TYR A 109 19.23 -5.72 4.68
N ASP A 110 19.74 -5.26 3.55
CA ASP A 110 21.14 -4.88 3.42
C ASP A 110 21.43 -3.49 4.05
N GLY A 111 22.68 -3.06 3.95
CA GLY A 111 23.14 -1.76 4.48
C GLY A 111 22.56 -0.55 3.77
N PHE A 112 22.02 -0.71 2.56
CA PHE A 112 21.35 0.35 1.81
C PHE A 112 19.84 0.39 2.06
N GLY A 113 19.30 -0.64 2.71
CA GLY A 113 17.88 -0.74 3.05
C GLY A 113 17.04 -1.50 2.05
N ASN A 114 17.65 -2.20 1.08
CA ASN A 114 16.89 -3.09 0.21
C ASN A 114 16.43 -4.30 1.00
N LEU A 115 15.18 -4.73 0.80
CA LEU A 115 14.68 -5.98 1.37
C LEU A 115 15.27 -7.16 0.59
N THR A 116 16.18 -7.90 1.21
CA THR A 116 16.85 -9.04 0.58
C THR A 116 16.12 -10.34 0.81
N ASN A 117 15.51 -10.52 1.99
CA ASN A 117 14.82 -11.76 2.34
C ASN A 117 13.53 -11.54 3.12
N LYS A 118 12.57 -12.43 2.86
CA LYS A 118 11.44 -12.74 3.75
C LYS A 118 11.56 -14.21 4.14
N ASN A 119 11.78 -14.47 5.42
CA ASN A 119 11.93 -15.82 5.93
C ASN A 119 10.71 -16.19 6.78
N VAL A 120 10.12 -17.35 6.50
CA VAL A 120 9.01 -17.87 7.32
C VAL A 120 9.52 -18.13 8.74
N THR A 121 8.84 -17.59 9.73
CA THR A 121 9.15 -17.81 11.16
C THR A 121 8.16 -18.75 11.84
N VAL A 122 6.92 -18.83 11.35
CA VAL A 122 5.89 -19.76 11.82
C VAL A 122 4.85 -19.98 10.72
N GLY A 123 4.15 -21.12 10.79
CA GLY A 123 3.03 -21.42 9.91
C GLY A 123 3.42 -21.41 8.42
N SER A 124 2.55 -20.85 7.59
CA SER A 124 2.80 -20.72 6.14
C SER A 124 2.76 -19.25 5.74
N ALA A 125 3.87 -18.73 5.22
CA ALA A 125 3.96 -17.35 4.77
C ALA A 125 4.75 -17.25 3.45
N PRO A 126 4.53 -16.19 2.64
CA PRO A 126 5.31 -15.97 1.42
C PRO A 126 6.79 -15.71 1.73
N MET A 127 7.67 -16.34 0.96
CA MET A 127 9.12 -16.15 1.04
C MET A 127 9.62 -15.23 -0.07
N LEU A 128 10.76 -14.59 0.17
CA LEU A 128 11.49 -13.80 -0.82
C LEU A 128 12.99 -14.03 -0.63
N ASN A 129 13.72 -14.12 -1.73
CA ASN A 129 15.17 -14.00 -1.77
C ASN A 129 15.54 -13.19 -3.02
N GLN A 130 15.91 -11.92 -2.83
CA GLN A 130 16.29 -11.00 -3.89
C GLN A 130 17.59 -10.28 -3.50
N PRO A 131 18.75 -10.78 -3.94
CA PRO A 131 20.01 -10.08 -3.74
C PRO A 131 20.03 -8.78 -4.53
N HIS A 132 20.80 -7.82 -4.02
CA HIS A 132 21.09 -6.55 -4.69
C HIS A 132 22.61 -6.41 -4.83
N ASP A 133 23.05 -5.86 -5.96
CA ASP A 133 24.44 -5.53 -6.18
C ASP A 133 24.81 -4.32 -5.29
N PRO A 134 25.77 -4.44 -4.36
CA PRO A 134 26.14 -3.36 -3.44
C PRO A 134 26.81 -2.17 -4.13
N ALA A 135 27.33 -2.32 -5.35
CA ALA A 135 27.94 -1.21 -6.09
C ALA A 135 26.89 -0.35 -6.80
N THR A 136 25.76 -0.93 -7.20
CA THR A 136 24.75 -0.25 -8.03
C THR A 136 23.39 -0.10 -7.34
N ASN A 137 23.19 -0.75 -6.19
CA ASN A 137 21.92 -0.83 -5.47
C ASN A 137 20.78 -1.40 -6.33
N ARG A 138 21.10 -2.32 -7.24
CA ARG A 138 20.14 -2.91 -8.19
C ARG A 138 19.86 -4.38 -7.86
N PRO A 139 18.62 -4.84 -7.98
CA PRO A 139 18.31 -6.27 -7.93
C PRO A 139 19.19 -7.07 -8.91
N THR A 140 19.80 -8.15 -8.41
CA THR A 140 20.59 -9.05 -9.23
C THR A 140 19.69 -9.95 -10.09
N GLY A 141 20.17 -10.35 -11.26
CA GLY A 141 19.44 -11.24 -12.18
C GLY A 141 18.56 -10.52 -13.21
N GLN A 142 18.61 -9.19 -13.23
CA GLN A 142 17.91 -8.35 -14.21
C GLN A 142 18.94 -7.56 -15.04
N SER A 143 18.61 -7.31 -16.31
CA SER A 143 19.37 -6.40 -17.17
C SER A 143 18.80 -5.00 -17.05
N TRP A 144 19.67 -3.99 -17.03
CA TRP A 144 19.29 -2.60 -16.87
C TRP A 144 19.86 -1.81 -18.05
N ASP A 145 19.11 -0.84 -18.56
CA ASP A 145 19.66 0.08 -19.55
C ASP A 145 20.65 1.07 -18.90
N ALA A 146 21.29 1.90 -19.72
CA ALA A 146 22.27 2.88 -19.25
C ALA A 146 21.67 3.93 -18.30
N ASN A 147 20.36 4.12 -18.36
CA ASN A 147 19.60 5.04 -17.51
C ASN A 147 19.03 4.36 -16.26
N ALA A 148 19.45 3.12 -15.97
CA ALA A 148 19.03 2.33 -14.82
C ALA A 148 17.55 1.92 -14.84
N ASN A 149 16.93 1.81 -16.02
CA ASN A 149 15.59 1.29 -16.13
C ASN A 149 15.57 -0.24 -16.21
N ALA A 150 14.51 -0.81 -15.65
CA ALA A 150 14.24 -2.24 -15.70
C ALA A 150 13.89 -2.69 -17.14
N PRO A 151 14.11 -3.97 -17.49
CA PRO A 151 14.05 -4.43 -18.87
C PRO A 151 12.62 -4.58 -19.43
N ASP A 152 11.59 -4.54 -18.57
CA ASP A 152 10.21 -4.86 -18.92
C ASP A 152 9.42 -3.68 -19.54
N GLY A 153 10.10 -2.63 -20.02
CA GLY A 153 9.44 -1.49 -20.65
C GLY A 153 10.32 -0.76 -21.67
N ASP A 154 9.66 -0.09 -22.60
CA ASP A 154 10.31 0.92 -23.45
C ASP A 154 10.19 2.27 -22.76
N PHE A 155 11.28 3.03 -22.79
CA PHE A 155 11.36 4.32 -22.12
C PHE A 155 11.53 5.44 -23.16
N GLY A 156 10.75 6.50 -22.99
CA GLY A 156 10.92 7.72 -23.77
C GLY A 156 12.17 8.49 -23.37
N VAL A 157 12.50 9.55 -24.12
CA VAL A 157 13.68 10.39 -23.88
C VAL A 157 13.74 11.05 -22.50
N GLU A 158 12.59 11.19 -21.85
CA GLU A 158 12.47 11.71 -20.47
C GLU A 158 12.52 10.60 -19.41
N ASN A 159 12.99 9.41 -19.79
CA ASN A 159 13.17 8.25 -18.91
C ASN A 159 11.87 7.75 -18.26
N ARG A 160 10.75 7.86 -18.98
CA ARG A 160 9.42 7.38 -18.55
C ARG A 160 8.98 6.22 -19.40
N VAL A 161 8.33 5.23 -18.79
CA VAL A 161 7.75 4.10 -19.52
C VAL A 161 6.73 4.59 -20.53
N VAL A 162 6.95 4.35 -21.82
CA VAL A 162 6.01 4.66 -22.91
C VAL A 162 5.28 3.41 -23.37
N TYR A 163 5.86 2.24 -23.15
CA TYR A 163 5.26 0.95 -23.44
C TYR A 163 5.71 -0.10 -22.43
N SER A 164 4.80 -0.93 -21.95
CA SER A 164 5.12 -2.12 -21.15
C SER A 164 3.94 -3.08 -21.17
N ASN A 165 4.21 -4.39 -21.23
CA ASN A 165 3.23 -5.46 -21.14
C ASN A 165 2.00 -5.28 -22.07
N GLY A 166 2.24 -4.85 -23.32
CA GLY A 166 1.16 -4.67 -24.31
C GLY A 166 0.37 -3.38 -24.16
N THR A 167 0.78 -2.44 -23.31
CA THR A 167 0.07 -1.19 -23.03
C THR A 167 0.96 0.02 -23.33
N ASN A 168 0.41 1.02 -24.02
CA ASN A 168 1.03 2.31 -24.24
C ASN A 168 0.65 3.31 -23.14
N PHE A 169 1.60 4.16 -22.77
CA PHE A 169 1.43 5.20 -21.76
C PHE A 169 1.79 6.58 -22.33
N THR A 170 0.92 7.57 -22.09
CA THR A 170 1.20 8.97 -22.44
C THR A 170 1.28 9.80 -21.18
N TRP A 171 2.23 10.75 -21.16
CA TRP A 171 2.53 11.59 -20.02
C TRP A 171 2.42 13.06 -20.41
N ASP A 172 2.00 13.90 -19.47
CA ASP A 172 2.15 15.35 -19.62
C ASP A 172 3.62 15.77 -19.40
N PRO A 173 3.98 17.03 -19.71
CA PRO A 173 5.34 17.53 -19.50
C PRO A 173 5.82 17.52 -18.03
N TYR A 174 4.91 17.37 -17.06
CA TYR A 174 5.22 17.32 -15.64
C TYR A 174 5.32 15.89 -15.10
N GLY A 175 5.20 14.87 -15.96
CA GLY A 175 5.34 13.47 -15.60
C GLY A 175 4.07 12.82 -15.07
N LYS A 176 2.89 13.42 -15.28
CA LYS A 176 1.60 12.78 -14.94
C LYS A 176 1.12 11.94 -16.12
N LYS A 177 0.69 10.69 -15.86
CA LYS A 177 0.04 9.85 -16.87
C LYS A 177 -1.30 10.47 -17.27
N VAL A 178 -1.47 10.73 -18.56
CA VAL A 178 -2.70 11.31 -19.13
C VAL A 178 -3.50 10.31 -19.98
N ALA A 179 -2.85 9.26 -20.49
CA ALA A 179 -3.53 8.19 -21.20
C ALA A 179 -2.85 6.84 -20.99
N GLU A 180 -3.66 5.80 -21.05
CA GLU A 180 -3.26 4.39 -21.07
C GLU A 180 -4.14 3.68 -22.10
N ALA A 181 -3.54 2.95 -23.03
CA ALA A 181 -4.28 2.24 -24.08
C ALA A 181 -3.59 0.92 -24.43
N PRO A 182 -4.33 -0.16 -24.70
CA PRO A 182 -3.77 -1.36 -25.28
C PRO A 182 -3.02 -1.04 -26.58
N PHE A 183 -1.95 -1.77 -26.86
CA PHE A 183 -1.27 -1.68 -28.14
C PHE A 183 -2.17 -2.27 -29.22
N THR A 184 -2.70 -1.42 -30.08
CA THR A 184 -3.44 -1.84 -31.27
C THR A 184 -2.59 -1.63 -32.51
N THR A 185 -2.36 -2.71 -33.26
CA THR A 185 -1.75 -2.67 -34.59
C THR A 185 -2.78 -2.20 -35.61
N GLU A 186 -3.41 -1.04 -35.41
CA GLU A 186 -4.35 -0.54 -36.40
C GLU A 186 -3.58 0.00 -37.61
N LYS A 187 -3.51 -0.87 -38.62
CA LYS A 187 -2.97 -0.71 -39.96
C LYS A 187 -3.28 0.70 -40.50
N ILE A 188 -2.27 1.55 -40.60
CA ILE A 188 -2.34 2.83 -41.31
C ILE A 188 -2.70 2.51 -42.78
N ARG A 189 -4.00 2.46 -43.09
CA ARG A 189 -4.47 2.59 -44.47
C ARG A 189 -4.47 4.08 -44.76
N ARG A 190 -3.38 4.56 -45.35
CA ARG A 190 -3.43 5.77 -46.17
C ARG A 190 -4.37 5.44 -47.33
N THR A 191 -5.58 5.97 -47.31
CA THR A 191 -6.35 6.17 -48.54
C THR A 191 -5.61 7.23 -49.33
N GLU A 192 -5.05 6.82 -50.46
CA GLU A 192 -4.75 7.71 -51.59
C GLU A 192 -6.06 8.26 -52.19
#